data_AF-A0A1I7U600-F1
#
_entry.id   AF-A0A1I7U600-F1
#
_cell.length_a   1.000
_cell.length_b   1.000
_cell.length_c   1.000
_cell.angle_alpha   90.00
_cell.angle_beta   90.00
_cell.angle_gamma   90.00
#
_symmetry.space_group_name_H-M   'P 1'
#
loop_
_entity.id
_entity.type
_entity.pdbx_description
1 polymer ?
#
loop_
_entity_poly.entity_id
_entity_poly.type
_entity_poly.pdbx_seq_one_letter_code
_entity_poly.pdbx_strand_id
1 'polypeptide(L)'
;MGTQKMFSFFVYGTQKECNLADLNTEKTDLSGEEIYPFDHVFPSNFSSNKTIFLYGDIGSKEFRMNIASAMKQSENFRFVLRHHSNSSDFSPVSLSGYGVELALKNTEYKAVDSSLSQDLPENLHGLNFKILVNQNSNLQKELESLRENLEKLGEIVPLKKWQLKDLGYKTCERMKHVMDIDDIEELLQDYPIHARTISHQLVNETYLKTVKSFQKKLESSGIEDGKNVLAINGRIITKEDTRIDLFSLIETIQNEKRIVDEIENTGLGHPNDYTKLLTLVDLSPLDTSEFAFDYRSAKPEFLNNLESGISMYKSLHLLFQPFHPGQIRPISRNIFNLILFTDPFDENDELYEKIVEYLKSGIFIRFGIVPIFNERKNGMSIEEAVETKKIDSKKNIWKTKSKLLDALKNSAFGGNRTPVECLEGIHADHYTTNAEFLVWKKYDI
;
A
#
# COMPACT_ATOMS: atom_id res chain seq x y z
N MET A 1 -48.41 19.66 20.06
CA MET A 1 -47.56 19.58 18.85
C MET A 1 -46.84 18.25 18.90
N GLY A 2 -47.41 17.23 18.24
CA GLY A 2 -46.76 15.92 18.14
C GLY A 2 -45.63 16.04 17.14
N THR A 3 -44.40 15.77 17.56
CA THR A 3 -43.28 15.56 16.66
C THR A 3 -43.59 14.31 15.84
N GLN A 4 -44.07 14.51 14.61
CA GLN A 4 -44.21 13.42 13.64
C GLN A 4 -42.81 12.83 13.45
N LYS A 5 -42.60 11.58 13.88
CA LYS A 5 -41.37 10.85 13.56
C LYS A 5 -41.32 10.73 12.04
N MET A 6 -40.46 11.50 11.40
CA MET A 6 -40.22 11.39 9.97
C MET A 6 -39.32 10.19 9.73
N PHE A 7 -39.83 9.17 9.03
CA PHE A 7 -39.06 7.98 8.66
C PHE A 7 -38.22 8.18 7.39
N SER A 8 -38.62 9.14 6.56
CA SER A 8 -37.93 9.53 5.33
C SER A 8 -38.15 11.02 5.10
N PHE A 9 -37.09 11.78 4.83
CA PHE A 9 -37.15 13.22 4.63
C PHE A 9 -36.02 13.73 3.73
N PHE A 10 -36.27 14.86 3.08
CA PHE A 10 -35.34 15.59 2.25
C PHE A 10 -34.73 16.74 3.04
N VAL A 11 -33.46 17.05 2.77
CA VAL A 11 -32.71 18.16 3.35
C VAL A 11 -32.11 18.99 2.24
N TYR A 12 -32.36 20.30 2.27
CA TYR A 12 -31.79 21.27 1.37
C TYR A 12 -31.39 22.52 2.16
N GLY A 13 -30.07 22.74 2.30
CA GLY A 13 -29.54 23.75 3.21
C GLY A 13 -30.02 23.49 4.65
N THR A 14 -30.76 24.45 5.21
CA THR A 14 -31.31 24.38 6.57
C THR A 14 -32.73 23.76 6.66
N GLN A 15 -33.37 23.47 5.52
CA GLN A 15 -34.74 22.97 5.46
C GLN A 15 -34.78 21.44 5.54
N LYS A 16 -35.77 20.90 6.26
CA LYS A 16 -36.04 19.46 6.38
C LYS A 16 -37.53 19.19 6.16
N GLU A 17 -37.87 18.43 5.13
CA GLU A 17 -39.27 18.19 4.74
C GLU A 17 -39.52 16.73 4.33
N CYS A 18 -40.72 16.22 4.59
CA CYS A 18 -41.10 14.84 4.21
C CYS A 18 -41.27 14.67 2.69
N ASN A 19 -41.82 15.68 2.02
CA ASN A 19 -42.11 15.64 0.58
C ASN A 19 -41.22 16.61 -0.16
N LEU A 20 -40.89 16.23 -1.40
CA LEU A 20 -40.07 17.04 -2.29
C LEU A 20 -40.75 18.37 -2.69
N ALA A 21 -42.09 18.38 -2.76
CA ALA A 21 -42.88 19.55 -3.15
C ALA A 21 -42.88 20.67 -2.10
N ASP A 22 -42.58 20.32 -0.84
CA ASP A 22 -42.63 21.25 0.28
C ASP A 22 -41.29 22.01 0.47
N LEU A 23 -40.23 21.61 -0.26
CA LEU A 23 -38.93 22.29 -0.21
C LEU A 23 -38.94 23.57 -1.03
N ASN A 24 -38.47 24.66 -0.40
CA ASN A 24 -38.26 25.91 -1.11
C ASN A 24 -36.89 25.89 -1.80
N THR A 25 -36.91 25.53 -3.08
CA THR A 25 -35.74 25.38 -3.96
C THR A 25 -35.20 26.70 -4.55
N GLU A 26 -35.85 27.82 -4.25
CA GLU A 26 -35.43 29.17 -4.68
C GLU A 26 -34.37 29.79 -3.77
N LYS A 27 -34.29 29.37 -2.50
CA LYS A 27 -33.24 29.82 -1.58
C LYS A 27 -31.93 29.08 -1.87
N THR A 28 -30.93 29.77 -2.40
CA THR A 28 -29.57 29.26 -2.51
C THR A 28 -28.84 29.43 -1.18
N ASP A 29 -29.12 28.56 -0.21
CA ASP A 29 -28.25 28.47 0.97
C ASP A 29 -26.98 27.71 0.57
N LEU A 30 -25.85 28.43 0.58
CA LEU A 30 -24.50 27.94 0.29
C LEU A 30 -23.91 27.11 1.45
N SER A 31 -24.63 26.94 2.55
CA SER A 31 -24.30 26.00 3.63
C SER A 31 -24.69 24.59 3.20
N GLY A 32 -24.07 24.10 2.13
CA GLY A 32 -24.25 22.72 1.69
C GLY A 32 -23.55 21.79 2.67
N GLU A 33 -24.27 20.79 3.19
CA GLU A 33 -23.62 19.67 3.84
C GLU A 33 -22.55 19.09 2.89
N GLU A 34 -21.37 18.79 3.43
CA GLU A 34 -20.30 18.19 2.64
C GLU A 34 -20.72 16.82 2.13
N ILE A 35 -20.28 16.49 0.92
CA ILE A 35 -20.49 15.17 0.32
C ILE A 35 -19.31 14.28 0.75
N TYR A 36 -19.64 13.14 1.34
CA TYR A 36 -18.63 12.18 1.79
C TYR A 36 -18.36 11.11 0.72
N PRO A 37 -17.21 10.42 0.77
CA PRO A 37 -16.89 9.37 -0.19
C PRO A 37 -17.88 8.19 -0.22
N PHE A 38 -18.59 7.94 0.89
CA PHE A 38 -19.60 6.88 0.99
C PHE A 38 -20.99 7.31 0.48
N ASP A 39 -21.17 8.58 0.13
CA ASP A 39 -22.46 9.10 -0.31
C ASP A 39 -22.79 8.64 -1.74
N HIS A 40 -24.02 8.19 -1.94
CA HIS A 40 -24.51 7.82 -3.27
C HIS A 40 -25.12 9.04 -3.97
N VAL A 41 -24.46 9.50 -5.03
CA VAL A 41 -24.82 10.70 -5.78
C VAL A 41 -25.59 10.35 -7.06
N PHE A 42 -26.72 11.03 -7.30
CA PHE A 42 -27.52 10.89 -8.51
C PHE A 42 -28.05 12.25 -9.01
N PRO A 43 -27.95 12.61 -10.30
CA PRO A 43 -27.23 11.89 -11.35
C PRO A 43 -25.71 12.06 -11.22
N SER A 44 -24.94 11.06 -11.69
CA SER A 44 -23.47 11.04 -11.55
C SER A 44 -22.76 12.17 -12.31
N ASN A 45 -23.35 12.63 -13.42
CA ASN A 45 -22.81 13.71 -14.26
C ASN A 45 -23.63 15.00 -14.08
N PHE A 46 -23.49 15.66 -12.92
CA PHE A 46 -24.22 16.90 -12.64
C PHE A 46 -23.29 18.07 -12.38
N SER A 47 -23.43 19.12 -13.20
CA SER A 47 -22.56 20.32 -13.18
C SER A 47 -23.08 21.47 -12.33
N SER A 48 -24.17 21.24 -11.58
CA SER A 48 -24.88 22.27 -10.83
C SER A 48 -24.69 22.11 -9.31
N ASN A 49 -24.66 23.25 -8.61
CA ASN A 49 -24.36 23.34 -7.18
C ASN A 49 -25.55 23.04 -6.25
N LYS A 50 -26.75 22.78 -6.79
CA LYS A 50 -27.95 22.52 -5.97
C LYS A 50 -28.02 21.03 -5.60
N THR A 51 -27.76 20.74 -4.32
CA THR A 51 -27.71 19.37 -3.79
C THR A 51 -28.77 19.17 -2.72
N ILE A 52 -29.62 18.16 -2.89
CA ILE A 52 -30.65 17.73 -1.93
C ILE A 52 -30.24 16.39 -1.34
N PHE A 53 -30.21 16.30 -0.01
CA PHE A 53 -29.93 15.05 0.69
C PHE A 53 -31.25 14.34 1.01
N LEU A 54 -31.36 13.06 0.68
CA LEU A 54 -32.50 12.21 1.00
C LEU A 54 -32.08 11.23 2.09
N TYR A 55 -32.70 11.37 3.27
CA TYR A 55 -32.53 10.47 4.39
C TYR A 55 -33.72 9.53 4.50
N GLY A 56 -33.47 8.24 4.73
CA GLY A 56 -34.55 7.32 5.06
C GLY A 56 -34.11 5.88 5.29
N ASP A 57 -35.08 5.10 5.77
CA ASP A 57 -34.89 3.69 6.04
C ASP A 57 -35.09 2.84 4.77
N ILE A 58 -34.09 2.02 4.46
CA ILE A 58 -34.07 1.20 3.25
C ILE A 58 -35.10 0.08 3.40
N GLY A 59 -36.02 -0.01 2.44
CA GLY A 59 -37.11 -0.99 2.45
C GLY A 59 -38.46 -0.43 2.89
N SER A 60 -38.50 0.80 3.43
CA SER A 60 -39.77 1.46 3.73
C SER A 60 -40.52 1.92 2.47
N LYS A 61 -41.85 1.86 2.51
CA LYS A 61 -42.72 2.30 1.39
C LYS A 61 -42.59 3.81 1.13
N GLU A 62 -42.44 4.59 2.20
CA GLU A 62 -42.26 6.05 2.14
C GLU A 62 -40.97 6.42 1.41
N PHE A 63 -39.86 5.77 1.75
CA PHE A 63 -38.58 6.00 1.09
C PHE A 63 -38.64 5.67 -0.41
N ARG A 64 -39.30 4.57 -0.79
CA ARG A 64 -39.50 4.22 -2.21
C ARG A 64 -40.29 5.29 -2.98
N MET A 65 -41.31 5.88 -2.36
CA MET A 65 -42.08 6.97 -2.99
C MET A 65 -41.23 8.23 -3.14
N ASN A 66 -40.41 8.56 -2.14
CA ASN A 66 -39.49 9.70 -2.17
C ASN A 66 -38.37 9.53 -3.20
N ILE A 67 -37.84 8.32 -3.38
CA ILE A 67 -36.89 8.03 -4.46
C ILE A 67 -37.55 8.27 -5.83
N ALA A 68 -38.79 7.79 -6.01
CA ALA A 68 -39.51 7.97 -7.27
C ALA A 68 -39.81 9.44 -7.58
N SER A 69 -40.06 10.28 -6.57
CA SER A 69 -40.23 11.72 -6.76
C SER A 69 -38.90 12.42 -7.06
N ALA A 70 -37.81 12.03 -6.38
CA ALA A 70 -36.46 12.53 -6.66
C ALA A 70 -36.00 12.20 -8.09
N MET A 71 -36.23 10.97 -8.56
CA MET A 71 -35.91 10.55 -9.93
C MET A 71 -36.62 11.42 -10.98
N LYS A 72 -37.87 11.81 -10.74
CA LYS A 72 -38.63 12.69 -11.65
C LYS A 72 -38.10 14.13 -11.73
N GLN A 73 -37.39 14.60 -10.70
CA GLN A 73 -36.82 15.96 -10.65
C GLN A 73 -35.30 15.98 -10.84
N SER A 74 -34.73 14.87 -11.30
CA SER A 74 -33.28 14.68 -11.49
C SER A 74 -32.63 15.59 -12.52
N GLU A 75 -33.43 16.27 -13.36
CA GLU A 75 -32.93 17.27 -14.32
C GLU A 75 -32.48 18.56 -13.64
N ASN A 76 -33.04 18.92 -12.49
CA ASN A 76 -32.85 20.23 -11.85
C ASN A 76 -31.99 20.18 -10.58
N PHE A 77 -31.89 19.02 -9.93
CA PHE A 77 -31.20 18.86 -8.65
C PHE A 77 -30.31 17.63 -8.62
N ARG A 78 -29.19 17.75 -7.92
CA ARG A 78 -28.38 16.61 -7.50
C ARG A 78 -28.96 16.04 -6.21
N PHE A 79 -29.21 14.75 -6.18
CA PHE A 79 -29.67 14.03 -5.01
C PHE A 79 -28.53 13.21 -4.41
N VAL A 80 -28.42 13.26 -3.09
CA VAL A 80 -27.48 12.44 -2.31
C VAL A 80 -28.29 11.58 -1.35
N LEU A 81 -28.12 10.28 -1.42
CA LEU A 81 -28.86 9.34 -0.58
C LEU A 81 -28.04 8.94 0.65
N ARG A 82 -28.63 9.12 1.83
CA ARG A 82 -28.06 8.72 3.12
C ARG A 82 -29.03 7.82 3.88
N HIS A 83 -28.51 6.75 4.46
CA HIS A 83 -29.34 5.85 5.25
C HIS A 83 -29.63 6.46 6.62
N HIS A 84 -30.90 6.42 7.02
CA HIS A 84 -31.33 6.79 8.35
C HIS A 84 -32.28 5.72 8.87
N SER A 85 -31.81 4.90 9.80
CA SER A 85 -32.66 3.98 10.53
C SER A 85 -33.02 4.55 11.91
N ASN A 86 -34.29 4.41 12.26
CA ASN A 86 -34.80 4.68 13.60
C ASN A 86 -34.87 3.41 14.47
N SER A 87 -34.54 2.23 13.92
CA SER A 87 -34.52 0.98 14.68
C SER A 87 -33.25 0.92 15.54
N SER A 88 -33.45 0.84 16.85
CA SER A 88 -32.38 0.74 17.86
C SER A 88 -32.05 -0.71 18.20
N ASP A 89 -32.21 -1.63 17.25
CA ASP A 89 -31.93 -3.05 17.48
C ASP A 89 -30.42 -3.28 17.40
N PHE A 90 -29.74 -2.96 18.49
CA PHE A 90 -28.30 -3.20 18.67
C PHE A 90 -28.03 -4.69 18.92
N SER A 91 -28.30 -5.52 17.93
CA SER A 91 -27.80 -6.90 17.93
C SER A 91 -26.30 -6.89 17.60
N PRO A 92 -25.46 -7.62 18.36
CA PRO A 92 -24.04 -7.71 18.05
C PRO A 92 -23.85 -8.40 16.70
N VAL A 93 -23.01 -7.82 15.84
CA VAL A 93 -22.64 -8.40 14.54
C VAL A 93 -21.44 -9.31 14.73
N SER A 94 -21.59 -10.58 14.38
CA SER A 94 -20.47 -11.53 14.33
C SER A 94 -19.56 -11.18 13.15
N LEU A 95 -18.32 -10.81 13.44
CA LEU A 95 -17.31 -10.54 12.42
C LEU A 95 -16.65 -11.85 11.95
N SER A 96 -16.24 -11.88 10.69
CA SER A 96 -15.46 -12.96 10.07
C SER A 96 -14.18 -12.39 9.45
N GLY A 97 -13.31 -13.25 8.92
CA GLY A 97 -12.05 -12.84 8.28
C GLY A 97 -10.85 -12.75 9.23
N TYR A 98 -10.93 -13.31 10.43
CA TYR A 98 -9.80 -13.46 11.34
C TYR A 98 -9.36 -14.94 11.43
N GLY A 99 -8.06 -15.15 11.63
CA GLY A 99 -7.49 -16.46 11.98
C GLY A 99 -7.28 -16.58 13.49
N VAL A 100 -7.46 -17.77 14.04
CA VAL A 100 -7.15 -18.10 15.43
C VAL A 100 -5.91 -18.96 15.46
N GLU A 101 -4.92 -18.56 16.26
CA GLU A 101 -3.68 -19.31 16.43
C GLU A 101 -3.60 -19.88 17.85
N LEU A 102 -3.30 -21.18 17.94
CA LEU A 102 -2.96 -21.84 19.20
C LEU A 102 -1.44 -22.03 19.27
N ALA A 103 -0.74 -20.99 19.72
CA ALA A 103 0.72 -21.02 19.82
C ALA A 103 1.19 -21.88 20.99
N LEU A 104 2.14 -22.78 20.72
CA LEU A 104 2.81 -23.58 21.74
C LEU A 104 3.77 -22.69 22.54
N LYS A 105 3.42 -22.40 23.80
CA LYS A 105 4.24 -21.54 24.68
C LYS A 105 5.55 -22.20 25.11
N ASN A 106 5.50 -23.51 25.41
CA ASN A 106 6.67 -24.27 25.85
C ASN A 106 7.19 -25.12 24.68
N THR A 107 8.03 -24.53 23.85
CA THR A 107 8.78 -25.23 22.78
C THR A 107 10.21 -25.57 23.22
N GLU A 108 10.53 -25.39 24.51
CA GLU A 108 11.90 -25.50 25.01
C GLU A 108 12.56 -26.85 24.71
N TYR A 109 13.66 -26.73 23.98
CA TYR A 109 14.54 -27.78 23.54
C TYR A 109 15.23 -28.44 24.73
N LYS A 110 14.93 -29.72 24.98
CA LYS A 110 15.96 -30.63 25.51
C LYS A 110 16.93 -30.94 24.38
N ALA A 111 17.84 -30.01 24.08
CA ALA A 111 19.03 -30.31 23.30
C ALA A 111 19.93 -31.22 24.15
N VAL A 112 19.58 -32.51 24.20
CA VAL A 112 20.49 -33.52 24.74
C VAL A 112 21.55 -33.72 23.66
N ASP A 113 22.75 -33.18 23.88
CA ASP A 113 23.93 -33.42 23.06
C ASP A 113 24.06 -34.93 22.82
N SER A 114 23.71 -35.36 21.62
CA SER A 114 23.70 -36.77 21.24
C SER A 114 25.04 -37.09 20.58
N SER A 115 26.11 -37.02 21.36
CA SER A 115 27.40 -37.62 20.98
C SER A 115 27.42 -39.13 21.19
N LEU A 116 26.29 -39.75 21.54
CA LEU A 116 26.17 -41.18 21.77
C LEU A 116 24.88 -41.71 21.13
N SER A 117 25.06 -42.82 20.39
CA SER A 117 24.10 -43.72 19.76
C SER A 117 23.30 -43.26 18.53
N GLN A 118 23.80 -43.71 17.37
CA GLN A 118 23.09 -43.93 16.10
C GLN A 118 22.05 -45.07 16.15
N ASP A 119 21.56 -45.46 17.33
CA ASP A 119 20.57 -46.53 17.44
C ASP A 119 19.17 -45.97 17.72
N LEU A 120 18.25 -46.24 16.80
CA LEU A 120 16.82 -46.01 16.98
C LEU A 120 16.31 -46.71 18.26
N PRO A 121 15.27 -46.15 18.88
CA PRO A 121 14.03 -46.90 18.80
C PRO A 121 12.87 -46.03 18.34
N GLU A 122 12.22 -46.56 17.31
CA GLU A 122 10.83 -46.32 17.00
C GLU A 122 10.00 -46.64 18.23
N ASN A 123 9.46 -45.61 18.88
CA ASN A 123 8.49 -45.76 19.95
C ASN A 123 7.42 -44.70 19.73
N LEU A 124 6.30 -45.11 19.14
CA LEU A 124 5.03 -44.39 19.24
C LEU A 124 4.32 -44.97 20.48
N HIS A 125 4.19 -44.17 21.54
CA HIS A 125 3.63 -44.61 22.84
C HIS A 125 4.26 -45.90 23.43
N GLY A 126 5.55 -46.15 23.16
CA GLY A 126 6.25 -47.36 23.62
C GLY A 126 6.11 -48.59 22.70
N LEU A 127 5.51 -48.43 21.51
CA LEU A 127 5.41 -49.46 20.47
C LEU A 127 6.40 -49.21 19.34
N ASN A 128 7.17 -50.26 18.98
CA ASN A 128 8.13 -50.24 17.88
C ASN A 128 7.52 -50.83 16.61
N PHE A 129 7.09 -49.96 15.70
CA PHE A 129 6.37 -50.36 14.50
C PHE A 129 7.21 -51.11 13.46
N LYS A 130 8.54 -50.93 13.38
CA LYS A 130 9.43 -51.73 12.53
C LYS A 130 9.48 -53.16 13.00
N ILE A 131 9.58 -53.38 14.31
CA ILE A 131 9.55 -54.74 14.85
C ILE A 131 8.19 -55.37 14.56
N LEU A 132 7.09 -54.64 14.78
CA LEU A 132 5.73 -55.13 14.54
C LEU A 132 5.45 -55.43 13.07
N VAL A 133 5.89 -54.56 12.15
CA VAL A 133 5.74 -54.73 10.69
C VAL A 133 6.63 -55.87 10.18
N ASN A 134 7.85 -56.01 10.71
CA ASN A 134 8.75 -57.11 10.35
C ASN A 134 8.26 -58.47 10.86
N GLN A 135 7.61 -58.51 12.04
CA GLN A 135 7.08 -59.73 12.63
C GLN A 135 5.71 -60.13 12.05
N ASN A 136 4.89 -59.16 11.64
CA ASN A 136 3.54 -59.39 11.12
C ASN A 136 3.36 -58.75 9.74
N SER A 137 4.04 -59.29 8.73
CA SER A 137 3.98 -58.81 7.33
C SER A 137 2.56 -58.83 6.73
N ASN A 138 1.67 -59.65 7.29
CA ASN A 138 0.32 -59.88 6.77
C ASN A 138 -0.70 -58.82 7.26
N LEU A 139 -0.36 -58.06 8.32
CA LEU A 139 -1.25 -57.11 9.00
C LEU A 139 -0.82 -55.66 8.78
N GLN A 140 -0.07 -55.37 7.72
CA GLN A 140 0.45 -54.02 7.45
C GLN A 140 -0.66 -52.96 7.42
N LYS A 141 -1.80 -53.24 6.79
CA LYS A 141 -2.93 -52.31 6.72
C LYS A 141 -3.55 -52.01 8.08
N GLU A 142 -3.64 -53.02 8.95
CA GLU A 142 -4.18 -52.88 10.29
C GLU A 142 -3.19 -52.15 11.21
N LEU A 143 -1.89 -52.40 11.05
CA LEU A 143 -0.82 -51.66 11.76
C LEU A 143 -0.76 -50.19 11.34
N GLU A 144 -0.97 -49.88 10.06
CA GLU A 144 -1.09 -48.49 9.60
C GLU A 144 -2.35 -47.82 10.17
N SER A 145 -3.49 -48.53 10.23
CA SER A 145 -4.71 -48.02 10.87
C SER A 145 -4.57 -47.81 12.39
N LEU A 146 -3.83 -48.69 13.08
CA LEU A 146 -3.53 -48.55 14.50
C LEU A 146 -2.63 -47.34 14.74
N ARG A 147 -1.65 -47.14 13.87
CA ARG A 147 -0.77 -45.97 13.88
C ARG A 147 -1.56 -44.68 13.71
N GLU A 148 -2.45 -44.60 12.73
CA GLU A 148 -3.34 -43.44 12.52
C GLU A 148 -4.26 -43.19 13.73
N ASN A 149 -4.77 -44.23 14.38
CA ASN A 149 -5.61 -44.09 15.57
C ASN A 149 -4.82 -43.62 16.80
N LEU A 150 -3.55 -44.02 16.94
CA LEU A 150 -2.68 -43.53 18.00
C LEU A 150 -2.25 -42.07 17.75
N GLU A 151 -2.17 -41.63 16.49
CA GLU A 151 -1.92 -40.23 16.14
C GLU A 151 -3.06 -39.31 16.59
N LYS A 152 -4.31 -39.80 16.55
CA LYS A 152 -5.48 -39.07 17.07
C LYS A 152 -5.49 -38.88 18.59
N LEU A 153 -4.60 -39.54 19.34
CA LEU A 153 -4.48 -39.36 20.80
C LEU A 153 -3.75 -38.04 21.18
N GLY A 154 -3.21 -37.29 20.21
CA GLY A 154 -3.02 -35.84 20.34
C GLY A 154 -1.87 -35.34 21.24
N GLU A 155 -0.88 -36.17 21.56
CA GLU A 155 0.27 -35.71 22.34
C GLU A 155 1.35 -35.07 21.42
N ILE A 156 1.57 -33.76 21.57
CA ILE A 156 2.60 -33.03 20.82
C ILE A 156 3.97 -33.38 21.41
N VAL A 157 4.77 -34.15 20.65
CA VAL A 157 6.11 -34.58 21.09
C VAL A 157 7.19 -33.71 20.45
N PRO A 158 8.18 -33.21 21.23
CA PRO A 158 9.28 -32.41 20.68
C PRO A 158 10.14 -33.20 19.70
N LEU A 159 10.51 -32.56 18.59
CA LEU A 159 11.38 -33.09 17.55
C LEU A 159 12.86 -32.80 17.81
N LYS A 160 13.75 -33.69 17.36
CA LYS A 160 15.21 -33.46 17.38
C LYS A 160 15.64 -32.52 16.25
N LYS A 161 16.76 -31.81 16.43
CA LYS A 161 17.29 -30.84 15.44
C LYS A 161 17.46 -31.42 14.02
N TRP A 162 17.92 -32.66 13.89
CA TRP A 162 18.08 -33.30 12.58
C TRP A 162 16.75 -33.69 11.93
N GLN A 163 15.69 -33.93 12.72
CA GLN A 163 14.35 -34.23 12.22
C GLN A 163 13.69 -33.00 11.60
N LEU A 164 14.04 -31.79 12.08
CA LEU A 164 13.50 -30.53 11.57
C LEU A 164 14.06 -30.16 10.19
N LYS A 165 15.32 -30.52 9.89
CA LYS A 165 16.00 -30.10 8.65
C LYS A 165 15.30 -30.55 7.38
N ASP A 166 14.79 -31.79 7.37
CA ASP A 166 14.15 -32.39 6.20
C ASP A 166 12.62 -32.43 6.30
N LEU A 167 12.05 -31.81 7.35
CA LEU A 167 10.64 -31.93 7.67
C LEU A 167 9.76 -31.33 6.56
N GLY A 168 10.12 -30.16 6.03
CA GLY A 168 9.37 -29.53 4.93
C GLY A 168 9.29 -30.42 3.69
N TYR A 169 10.39 -31.05 3.28
CA TYR A 169 10.39 -31.95 2.13
C TYR A 169 9.53 -33.20 2.36
N LYS A 170 9.57 -33.77 3.58
CA LYS A 170 8.73 -34.90 3.99
C LYS A 170 7.24 -34.53 3.99
N THR A 171 6.91 -33.32 4.43
CA THR A 171 5.55 -32.79 4.37
C THR A 171 5.06 -32.67 2.93
N CYS A 172 5.86 -32.12 2.02
CA CYS A 172 5.47 -32.03 0.61
C CYS A 172 5.25 -33.41 -0.03
N GLU A 173 6.06 -34.41 0.34
CA GLU A 173 5.85 -35.78 -0.11
C GLU A 173 4.58 -36.39 0.49
N ARG A 174 4.27 -36.13 1.76
CA ARG A 174 3.00 -36.55 2.38
C ARG A 174 1.80 -35.92 1.66
N MET A 175 1.87 -34.61 1.40
CA MET A 175 0.84 -33.86 0.66
C MET A 175 0.62 -34.41 -0.74
N LYS A 176 1.67 -34.88 -1.43
CA LYS A 176 1.52 -35.51 -2.75
C LYS A 176 0.64 -36.77 -2.72
N HIS A 177 0.63 -37.50 -1.61
CA HIS A 177 -0.20 -38.71 -1.45
C HIS A 177 -1.64 -38.38 -1.06
N VAL A 178 -1.88 -37.16 -0.58
CA VAL A 178 -3.21 -36.64 -0.26
C VAL A 178 -3.79 -36.06 -1.56
N MET A 179 -5.02 -36.43 -1.91
CA MET A 179 -5.60 -36.05 -3.21
C MET A 179 -6.43 -34.77 -3.15
N ASP A 180 -7.05 -34.47 -2.01
CA ASP A 180 -8.00 -33.37 -1.87
C ASP A 180 -7.40 -32.20 -1.08
N ILE A 181 -7.83 -30.98 -1.41
CA ILE A 181 -7.35 -29.74 -0.76
C ILE A 181 -7.78 -29.69 0.70
N ASP A 182 -8.98 -30.18 1.02
CA ASP A 182 -9.55 -30.22 2.37
C ASP A 182 -8.66 -31.03 3.32
N ASP A 183 -8.15 -32.17 2.86
CA ASP A 183 -7.23 -33.01 3.63
C ASP A 183 -5.86 -32.32 3.84
N ILE A 184 -5.41 -31.51 2.88
CA ILE A 184 -4.18 -30.71 3.02
C ILE A 184 -4.40 -29.59 4.05
N GLU A 185 -5.58 -28.98 4.07
CA GLU A 185 -5.98 -27.99 5.07
C GLU A 185 -5.97 -28.60 6.47
N GLU A 186 -6.62 -29.75 6.67
CA GLU A 186 -6.63 -30.47 7.96
C GLU A 186 -5.20 -30.79 8.43
N LEU A 187 -4.36 -31.32 7.53
CA LEU A 187 -2.95 -31.62 7.82
C LEU A 187 -2.14 -30.39 8.25
N LEU A 188 -2.40 -29.23 7.62
CA LEU A 188 -1.69 -27.99 7.89
C LEU A 188 -2.21 -27.28 9.15
N GLN A 189 -3.51 -27.37 9.44
CA GLN A 189 -4.13 -26.76 10.61
C GLN A 189 -3.59 -27.37 11.92
N ASP A 190 -3.45 -28.69 11.95
CA ASP A 190 -2.95 -29.45 13.11
C ASP A 190 -1.50 -29.93 12.93
N TYR A 191 -0.71 -29.19 12.15
CA TYR A 191 0.64 -29.59 11.76
C TYR A 191 1.58 -30.05 12.90
N PRO A 192 1.61 -29.39 14.08
CA PRO A 192 2.47 -29.83 15.19
C PRO A 192 2.18 -31.26 15.68
N ILE A 193 0.94 -31.73 15.56
CA ILE A 193 0.54 -33.10 15.94
C ILE A 193 1.11 -34.09 14.92
N HIS A 194 1.03 -33.78 13.63
CA HIS A 194 1.49 -34.65 12.54
C HIS A 194 3.00 -34.63 12.31
N ALA A 195 3.70 -33.57 12.75
CA ALA A 195 5.11 -33.36 12.50
C ALA A 195 6.01 -34.54 12.93
N ARG A 196 5.65 -35.23 14.03
CA ARG A 196 6.37 -36.44 14.49
C ARG A 196 6.32 -37.54 13.45
N THR A 197 5.13 -37.93 13.01
CA THR A 197 4.92 -38.99 12.02
C THR A 197 5.62 -38.65 10.71
N ILE A 198 5.44 -37.42 10.24
CA ILE A 198 6.05 -36.95 8.99
C ILE A 198 7.59 -37.03 9.08
N SER A 199 8.18 -36.65 10.21
CA SER A 199 9.64 -36.70 10.39
C SER A 199 10.24 -38.11 10.20
N HIS A 200 9.46 -39.16 10.41
CA HIS A 200 9.88 -40.55 10.28
C HIS A 200 9.64 -41.15 8.90
N GLN A 201 8.92 -40.45 8.02
CA GLN A 201 8.74 -40.90 6.64
C GLN A 201 10.06 -40.84 5.87
N LEU A 202 10.27 -41.85 5.03
CA LEU A 202 11.42 -41.93 4.14
C LEU A 202 11.13 -41.12 2.90
N VAL A 203 12.07 -40.26 2.51
CA VAL A 203 11.93 -39.44 1.32
C VAL A 203 12.57 -40.08 0.12
N ASN A 204 11.84 -40.10 -1.00
CA ASN A 204 12.41 -40.52 -2.27
C ASN A 204 13.48 -39.51 -2.77
N GLU A 205 14.72 -39.98 -2.96
CA GLU A 205 15.82 -39.14 -3.44
C GLU A 205 15.57 -38.48 -4.80
N THR A 206 14.78 -39.13 -5.68
CA THR A 206 14.42 -38.58 -6.99
C THR A 206 13.54 -37.33 -6.85
N TYR A 207 12.62 -37.34 -5.89
CA TYR A 207 11.74 -36.22 -5.58
C TYR A 207 12.55 -35.05 -5.03
N LEU A 208 13.46 -35.29 -4.07
CA LEU A 208 14.33 -34.25 -3.50
C LEU A 208 15.18 -33.55 -4.57
N LYS A 209 15.74 -34.30 -5.51
CA LYS A 209 16.52 -33.71 -6.62
C LYS A 209 15.65 -32.81 -7.50
N THR A 210 14.41 -33.26 -7.77
CA THR A 210 13.44 -32.50 -8.55
C THR A 210 13.07 -31.19 -7.85
N VAL A 211 12.69 -31.24 -6.57
CA VAL A 211 12.32 -30.05 -5.78
C VAL A 211 13.48 -29.06 -5.72
N LYS A 212 14.70 -29.51 -5.42
CA LYS A 212 15.90 -28.66 -5.42
C LYS A 212 16.19 -28.04 -6.80
N SER A 213 15.89 -28.74 -7.89
CA SER A 213 16.04 -28.17 -9.24
C SER A 213 15.04 -27.04 -9.52
N PHE A 214 13.81 -27.15 -9.02
CA PHE A 214 12.78 -26.11 -9.14
C PHE A 214 13.08 -24.92 -8.24
N GLN A 215 13.54 -25.17 -7.03
CA GLN A 215 13.99 -24.16 -6.07
C GLN A 215 15.07 -23.25 -6.66
N LYS A 216 16.12 -23.82 -7.26
CA LYS A 216 17.16 -23.04 -7.96
C LYS A 216 16.63 -22.17 -9.11
N LYS A 217 15.60 -22.63 -9.83
CA LYS A 217 14.97 -21.83 -10.88
C LYS A 217 14.18 -20.67 -10.28
N LEU A 218 13.50 -20.88 -9.16
CA LEU A 218 12.75 -19.84 -8.45
C LEU A 218 13.67 -18.81 -7.78
N GLU A 219 14.79 -19.25 -7.20
CA GLU A 219 15.85 -18.37 -6.68
C GLU A 219 16.38 -17.42 -7.76
N SER A 220 16.54 -17.92 -8.99
CA SER A 220 16.95 -17.09 -10.14
C SER A 220 15.91 -16.02 -10.50
N SER A 221 14.64 -16.22 -10.14
CA SER A 221 13.54 -15.27 -10.31
C SER A 221 13.31 -14.39 -9.06
N GLY A 222 14.20 -14.45 -8.07
CA GLY A 222 14.13 -13.64 -6.84
C GLY A 222 13.26 -14.22 -5.72
N ILE A 223 12.79 -15.47 -5.84
CA ILE A 223 12.02 -16.15 -4.78
C ILE A 223 12.98 -17.06 -4.01
N GLU A 224 13.38 -16.62 -2.81
CA GLU A 224 14.29 -17.36 -1.93
C GLU A 224 13.58 -18.42 -1.08
N ASP A 225 14.37 -19.29 -0.46
CA ASP A 225 13.93 -20.35 0.44
C ASP A 225 13.12 -19.81 1.62
N GLY A 226 11.94 -20.41 1.85
CA GLY A 226 11.07 -20.06 2.98
C GLY A 226 10.14 -18.87 2.72
N LYS A 227 10.17 -18.27 1.52
CA LYS A 227 9.26 -17.18 1.14
C LYS A 227 7.97 -17.73 0.53
N ASN A 228 6.84 -17.24 1.02
CA ASN A 228 5.53 -17.53 0.44
C ASN A 228 5.12 -16.38 -0.50
N VAL A 229 4.86 -16.70 -1.76
CA VAL A 229 4.45 -15.74 -2.78
C VAL A 229 3.10 -16.15 -3.34
N LEU A 230 2.09 -15.32 -3.14
CA LEU A 230 0.80 -15.43 -3.81
C LEU A 230 0.75 -14.44 -4.97
N ALA A 231 0.45 -14.96 -6.16
CA ALA A 231 0.23 -14.15 -7.34
C ALA A 231 -1.14 -14.46 -7.97
N ILE A 232 -1.84 -13.42 -8.42
CA ILE A 232 -3.08 -13.52 -9.20
C ILE A 232 -2.79 -12.92 -10.58
N ASN A 233 -3.03 -13.70 -11.64
CA ASN A 233 -2.79 -13.29 -13.04
C ASN A 233 -1.39 -12.70 -13.31
N GLY A 234 -0.36 -13.16 -12.59
CA GLY A 234 1.02 -12.67 -12.71
C GLY A 234 1.37 -11.48 -11.81
N ARG A 235 0.37 -10.86 -11.16
CA ARG A 235 0.59 -9.82 -10.15
C ARG A 235 0.83 -10.45 -8.79
N ILE A 236 1.99 -10.18 -8.20
CA ILE A 236 2.32 -10.61 -6.84
C ILE A 236 1.53 -9.75 -5.84
N ILE A 237 0.71 -10.40 -5.00
CA ILE A 237 -0.13 -9.75 -3.99
C ILE A 237 0.62 -9.64 -2.67
N THR A 238 1.31 -10.71 -2.27
CA THR A 238 2.09 -10.72 -1.03
C THR A 238 3.55 -10.44 -1.31
N LYS A 239 4.09 -9.42 -0.65
CA LYS A 239 5.53 -9.28 -0.45
C LYS A 239 5.82 -9.83 0.93
N GLU A 240 6.61 -10.91 0.99
CA GLU A 240 7.31 -11.49 2.16
C GLU A 240 6.68 -11.21 3.55
N ASP A 241 6.21 -12.28 4.21
CA ASP A 241 5.71 -12.29 5.61
C ASP A 241 4.47 -11.45 5.94
N THR A 242 3.87 -10.75 4.98
CA THR A 242 2.57 -10.10 5.18
C THR A 242 1.43 -11.12 5.17
N ARG A 243 0.66 -11.19 6.27
CA ARG A 243 -0.59 -11.96 6.34
C ARG A 243 -1.54 -11.44 5.26
N ILE A 244 -2.10 -12.35 4.47
CA ILE A 244 -3.12 -12.03 3.46
C ILE A 244 -4.40 -11.68 4.20
N ASP A 245 -4.87 -10.45 4.03
CA ASP A 245 -6.20 -10.06 4.46
C ASP A 245 -7.24 -10.52 3.43
N LEU A 246 -8.30 -11.17 3.91
CA LEU A 246 -9.39 -11.66 3.07
C LEU A 246 -10.10 -10.50 2.35
N PHE A 247 -10.31 -9.38 3.03
CA PHE A 247 -11.04 -8.25 2.44
C PHE A 247 -10.22 -7.58 1.33
N SER A 248 -8.93 -7.34 1.58
CA SER A 248 -8.01 -6.84 0.56
C SER A 248 -7.91 -7.79 -0.66
N LEU A 249 -7.92 -9.11 -0.42
CA LEU A 249 -7.92 -10.09 -1.51
C LEU A 249 -9.20 -10.03 -2.34
N ILE A 250 -10.37 -9.93 -1.70
CA ILE A 250 -11.67 -9.81 -2.38
C ILE A 250 -11.70 -8.54 -3.23
N GLU A 251 -11.26 -7.41 -2.69
CA GLU A 251 -11.20 -6.14 -3.44
C GLU A 251 -10.26 -6.26 -4.66
N THR A 252 -9.10 -6.88 -4.47
CA THR A 252 -8.14 -7.12 -5.56
C THR A 252 -8.76 -7.99 -6.66
N ILE A 253 -9.48 -9.06 -6.30
CA ILE A 253 -10.16 -9.94 -7.25
C ILE A 253 -11.31 -9.21 -7.96
N GLN A 254 -12.08 -8.38 -7.26
CA GLN A 254 -13.15 -7.59 -7.85
C GLN A 254 -12.62 -6.58 -8.86
N ASN A 255 -11.53 -5.89 -8.53
CA ASN A 255 -10.86 -4.96 -9.44
C ASN A 255 -10.30 -5.69 -10.66
N GLU A 256 -9.64 -6.84 -10.47
CA GLU A 256 -9.13 -7.65 -11.56
C GLU A 256 -10.25 -8.13 -12.49
N LYS A 257 -11.36 -8.60 -11.93
CA LYS A 257 -12.54 -8.99 -12.71
C LYS A 257 -13.09 -7.83 -13.51
N ARG A 258 -13.22 -6.64 -12.91
CA ARG A 258 -13.71 -5.43 -13.60
C ARG A 258 -12.84 -5.10 -14.82
N ILE A 259 -11.51 -5.21 -14.68
CA ILE A 259 -10.57 -4.96 -15.78
C ILE A 259 -10.72 -6.02 -16.88
N VAL A 260 -10.83 -7.30 -16.50
CA VAL A 260 -11.04 -8.40 -17.46
C VAL A 260 -12.36 -8.21 -18.22
N ASP A 261 -13.43 -7.87 -17.53
CA ASP A 261 -14.75 -7.60 -18.14
C ASP A 261 -14.67 -6.38 -19.08
N GLU A 262 -13.95 -5.32 -18.72
CA GLU A 262 -13.72 -4.15 -19.59
C GLU A 262 -12.96 -4.51 -20.87
N ILE A 263 -11.91 -5.34 -20.76
CA ILE A 263 -11.14 -5.78 -21.92
C ILE A 263 -11.98 -6.69 -22.82
N GLU A 264 -12.78 -7.59 -22.26
CA GLU A 264 -13.70 -8.43 -23.03
C GLU A 264 -14.70 -7.55 -23.81
N ASN A 265 -15.24 -6.50 -23.18
CA ASN A 265 -16.15 -5.55 -23.83
C ASN A 265 -15.48 -4.75 -24.97
N THR A 266 -14.16 -4.53 -24.93
CA THR A 266 -13.43 -3.88 -26.04
C THR A 266 -13.20 -4.81 -27.25
N GLY A 267 -13.52 -6.10 -27.13
CA GLY A 267 -13.37 -7.08 -28.21
C GLY A 267 -11.92 -7.54 -28.42
N LEU A 268 -11.01 -7.24 -27.49
CA LEU A 268 -9.58 -7.56 -27.60
C LEU A 268 -9.21 -9.00 -27.23
N GLY A 269 -10.17 -9.86 -26.88
CA GLY A 269 -9.93 -11.30 -26.78
C GLY A 269 -10.80 -12.03 -25.76
N HIS A 270 -10.76 -13.37 -25.83
CA HIS A 270 -11.33 -14.25 -24.82
C HIS A 270 -10.43 -14.33 -23.56
N PRO A 271 -10.98 -14.72 -22.40
CA PRO A 271 -10.26 -14.75 -21.11
C PRO A 271 -8.91 -15.49 -21.12
N ASN A 272 -8.77 -16.51 -21.97
CA ASN A 272 -7.56 -17.32 -22.06
C ASN A 272 -6.36 -16.63 -22.71
N ASP A 273 -6.57 -15.55 -23.48
CA ASP A 273 -5.49 -14.79 -24.12
C ASP A 273 -5.03 -13.59 -23.29
N TYR A 274 -5.80 -13.20 -22.26
CA TYR A 274 -5.47 -12.09 -21.36
C TYR A 274 -4.13 -12.29 -20.62
N THR A 275 -3.87 -13.49 -20.09
CA THR A 275 -2.61 -13.79 -19.39
C THR A 275 -1.39 -13.73 -20.32
N LYS A 276 -1.57 -14.06 -21.61
CA LYS A 276 -0.52 -13.92 -22.62
C LYS A 276 -0.31 -12.45 -22.98
N LEU A 277 -1.37 -11.65 -23.06
CA LEU A 277 -1.26 -10.21 -23.31
C LEU A 277 -0.51 -9.51 -22.17
N LEU A 278 -0.85 -9.81 -20.92
CA LEU A 278 -0.16 -9.24 -19.75
C LEU A 278 1.32 -9.62 -19.67
N THR A 279 1.71 -10.81 -20.13
CA THR A 279 3.12 -11.23 -20.14
C THR A 279 3.92 -10.66 -21.31
N LEU A 280 3.26 -10.14 -22.35
CA LEU A 280 3.90 -9.52 -23.51
C LEU A 280 4.13 -8.02 -23.35
N VAL A 281 3.44 -7.37 -22.41
CA VAL A 281 3.54 -5.94 -22.17
C VAL A 281 4.42 -5.70 -20.95
N ASP A 282 5.53 -5.00 -21.14
CA ASP A 282 6.36 -4.53 -20.03
C ASP A 282 5.65 -3.34 -19.37
N LEU A 283 4.92 -3.63 -18.30
CA LEU A 283 4.24 -2.66 -17.44
C LEU A 283 5.08 -2.30 -16.21
N SER A 284 6.38 -2.62 -16.21
CA SER A 284 7.27 -2.20 -15.13
C SER A 284 7.15 -0.69 -14.96
N PRO A 285 6.93 -0.17 -13.73
CA PRO A 285 6.84 1.26 -13.52
C PRO A 285 8.11 1.89 -14.08
N LEU A 286 7.97 2.85 -15.01
CA LEU A 286 9.13 3.61 -15.45
C LEU A 286 9.76 4.22 -14.21
N ASP A 287 10.98 3.79 -13.89
CA ASP A 287 11.72 4.35 -12.78
C ASP A 287 11.92 5.84 -13.07
N THR A 288 11.18 6.68 -12.34
CA THR A 288 11.30 8.14 -12.46
C THR A 288 12.73 8.63 -12.15
N SER A 289 13.56 7.77 -11.55
CA SER A 289 14.99 7.98 -11.35
C SER A 289 15.81 8.09 -12.64
N GLU A 290 15.31 7.60 -13.78
CA GLU A 290 15.97 7.75 -15.08
C GLU A 290 15.78 9.15 -15.68
N PHE A 291 14.80 9.91 -15.20
CA PHE A 291 14.48 11.23 -15.75
C PHE A 291 15.17 12.34 -14.96
N ALA A 292 16.11 13.04 -15.61
CA ALA A 292 16.72 14.24 -15.07
C ALA A 292 16.01 15.50 -15.59
N PHE A 293 15.65 16.41 -14.69
CA PHE A 293 15.06 17.70 -15.04
C PHE A 293 16.15 18.78 -15.26
N ASP A 294 16.06 19.54 -16.35
CA ASP A 294 16.96 20.67 -16.59
C ASP A 294 16.50 21.91 -15.79
N TYR A 295 17.24 22.22 -14.72
CA TYR A 295 16.94 23.35 -13.84
C TYR A 295 17.47 24.70 -14.35
N ARG A 296 18.27 24.74 -15.44
CA ARG A 296 18.93 25.99 -15.90
C ARG A 296 17.92 27.05 -16.33
N SER A 297 16.78 26.63 -16.85
CA SER A 297 15.67 27.50 -17.24
C SER A 297 15.09 28.30 -16.06
N ALA A 298 15.20 27.78 -14.84
CA ALA A 298 14.69 28.42 -13.63
C ALA A 298 15.59 29.53 -13.06
N LYS A 299 16.80 29.72 -13.63
CA LYS A 299 17.79 30.76 -13.23
C LYS A 299 17.95 30.91 -11.71
N PRO A 300 18.40 29.87 -11.00
CA PRO A 300 18.56 29.91 -9.54
C PRO A 300 19.61 30.92 -9.08
N GLU A 301 19.33 31.61 -7.98
CA GLU A 301 20.31 32.41 -7.26
C GLU A 301 21.12 31.52 -6.31
N PHE A 302 22.44 31.45 -6.51
CA PHE A 302 23.30 30.58 -5.73
C PHE A 302 23.81 31.24 -4.45
N LEU A 303 23.66 30.55 -3.31
CA LEU A 303 24.13 31.00 -2.00
C LEU A 303 25.64 30.80 -1.80
N ASN A 304 26.20 29.76 -2.40
CA ASN A 304 27.61 29.44 -2.34
C ASN A 304 28.19 29.10 -3.72
N ASN A 305 29.51 29.17 -3.80
CA ASN A 305 30.29 28.74 -4.95
C ASN A 305 31.50 27.96 -4.45
N LEU A 306 31.58 26.67 -4.78
CA LEU A 306 32.63 25.79 -4.27
C LEU A 306 33.97 26.00 -5.00
N GLU A 307 33.96 26.68 -6.15
CA GLU A 307 35.14 26.85 -7.02
C GLU A 307 35.92 28.14 -6.78
N SER A 308 35.30 29.13 -6.12
CA SER A 308 35.89 30.45 -5.91
C SER A 308 37.08 30.44 -4.94
N GLY A 309 37.20 29.41 -4.09
CA GLY A 309 38.26 29.28 -3.10
C GLY A 309 39.56 28.64 -3.61
N ILE A 310 40.66 28.93 -2.89
CA ILE A 310 41.88 28.12 -2.94
C ILE A 310 41.62 26.87 -2.10
N SER A 311 41.26 25.78 -2.77
CA SER A 311 41.04 24.47 -2.16
C SER A 311 41.93 23.43 -2.83
N MET A 312 42.44 22.49 -2.04
CA MET A 312 43.25 21.37 -2.50
C MET A 312 42.40 20.28 -3.17
N TYR A 313 41.07 20.29 -2.99
CA TYR A 313 40.15 19.25 -3.45
C TYR A 313 39.52 19.54 -4.82
N LYS A 314 40.32 19.95 -5.81
CA LYS A 314 39.84 20.29 -7.17
C LYS A 314 39.94 19.14 -8.18
N SER A 315 40.50 18.00 -7.81
CA SER A 315 40.67 16.87 -8.73
C SER A 315 39.38 16.07 -8.89
N LEU A 316 38.97 15.80 -10.13
CA LEU A 316 37.82 14.93 -10.44
C LEU A 316 38.09 13.45 -10.10
N HIS A 317 39.35 13.06 -9.95
CA HIS A 317 39.72 11.69 -9.58
C HIS A 317 39.17 11.28 -8.21
N LEU A 318 38.85 12.26 -7.35
CA LEU A 318 38.21 12.05 -6.04
C LEU A 318 36.82 11.40 -6.16
N LEU A 319 36.15 11.47 -7.31
CA LEU A 319 34.87 10.77 -7.54
C LEU A 319 35.06 9.25 -7.64
N PHE A 320 36.19 8.81 -8.19
CA PHE A 320 36.47 7.39 -8.46
C PHE A 320 37.13 6.66 -7.29
N GLN A 321 37.60 7.38 -6.28
CA GLN A 321 38.19 6.76 -5.09
C GLN A 321 37.10 6.11 -4.23
N PRO A 322 37.36 5.00 -3.51
CA PRO A 322 36.40 4.47 -2.55
C PRO A 322 36.17 5.48 -1.41
N PHE A 323 34.91 5.68 -1.00
CA PHE A 323 34.53 6.58 0.10
C PHE A 323 33.50 5.85 0.97
N HIS A 324 33.42 6.19 2.26
CA HIS A 324 32.48 5.53 3.15
C HIS A 324 31.03 5.77 2.72
N PRO A 325 30.17 4.74 2.74
CA PRO A 325 28.77 4.88 2.35
C PRO A 325 28.07 5.91 3.25
N GLY A 326 27.26 6.78 2.64
CA GLY A 326 26.51 7.83 3.34
C GLY A 326 27.24 9.16 3.58
N GLN A 327 28.52 9.28 3.20
CA GLN A 327 29.27 10.54 3.34
C GLN A 327 29.38 11.30 2.01
N ILE A 328 29.22 12.63 2.06
CA ILE A 328 29.43 13.52 0.91
C ILE A 328 30.93 13.68 0.67
N ARG A 329 31.36 13.42 -0.57
CA ARG A 329 32.78 13.53 -0.97
C ARG A 329 33.23 15.00 -0.95
N PRO A 330 34.41 15.30 -0.36
CA PRO A 330 34.93 16.65 -0.36
C PRO A 330 35.50 17.02 -1.73
N ILE A 331 34.68 17.64 -2.58
CA ILE A 331 35.07 18.10 -3.92
C ILE A 331 34.71 19.57 -4.07
N SER A 332 35.73 20.41 -4.27
CA SER A 332 35.56 21.86 -4.47
C SER A 332 35.26 22.19 -5.93
N ARG A 333 34.25 21.53 -6.50
CA ARG A 333 33.69 21.79 -7.84
C ARG A 333 32.17 21.81 -7.79
N ASN A 334 31.55 22.61 -8.65
CA ASN A 334 30.09 22.78 -8.70
C ASN A 334 29.38 21.61 -9.42
N ILE A 335 29.56 20.39 -8.89
CA ILE A 335 29.02 19.14 -9.48
C ILE A 335 27.64 18.83 -8.91
N PHE A 336 27.52 18.85 -7.59
CA PHE A 336 26.26 18.62 -6.89
C PHE A 336 25.56 19.95 -6.64
N ASN A 337 24.41 20.14 -7.28
CA ASN A 337 23.60 21.33 -7.16
C ASN A 337 22.26 20.97 -6.50
N LEU A 338 21.94 21.61 -5.38
CA LEU A 338 20.63 21.53 -4.76
C LEU A 338 19.87 22.82 -5.08
N ILE A 339 18.82 22.70 -5.90
CA ILE A 339 17.95 23.82 -6.28
C ILE A 339 16.67 23.75 -5.46
N LEU A 340 16.31 24.87 -4.84
CA LEU A 340 15.22 24.97 -3.90
C LEU A 340 14.21 25.98 -4.39
N PHE A 341 12.96 25.55 -4.44
CA PHE A 341 11.83 26.42 -4.74
C PHE A 341 11.20 26.86 -3.42
N THR A 342 11.23 28.16 -3.14
CA THR A 342 10.75 28.72 -1.87
C THR A 342 9.86 29.93 -2.11
N ASP A 343 8.82 30.07 -1.29
CA ASP A 343 8.06 31.32 -1.22
C ASP A 343 8.86 32.29 -0.32
N PRO A 344 9.27 33.46 -0.84
CA PRO A 344 10.01 34.45 -0.05
C PRO A 344 9.17 35.12 1.05
N PHE A 345 7.84 34.91 1.06
CA PHE A 345 6.91 35.55 1.98
C PHE A 345 6.31 34.59 3.03
N ASP A 346 6.67 33.32 3.02
CA ASP A 346 6.27 32.37 4.06
C ASP A 346 7.13 32.57 5.31
N GLU A 347 6.51 32.51 6.49
CA GLU A 347 7.18 32.69 7.79
C GLU A 347 7.84 31.39 8.28
N ASN A 348 7.44 30.23 7.74
CA ASN A 348 7.93 28.94 8.19
C ASN A 348 9.12 28.43 7.35
N ASP A 349 10.33 28.87 7.73
CA ASP A 349 11.57 28.65 6.99
C ASP A 349 12.56 27.66 7.65
N GLU A 350 12.06 26.60 8.27
CA GLU A 350 12.91 25.57 8.90
C GLU A 350 13.96 24.99 7.92
N LEU A 351 13.58 24.85 6.64
CA LEU A 351 14.48 24.38 5.59
C LEU A 351 15.64 25.34 5.36
N TYR A 352 15.36 26.64 5.33
CA TYR A 352 16.36 27.68 5.11
C TYR A 352 17.36 27.72 6.27
N GLU A 353 16.89 27.59 7.51
CA GLU A 353 17.77 27.55 8.69
C GLU A 353 18.75 26.35 8.63
N LYS A 354 18.27 25.16 8.24
CA LYS A 354 19.12 23.98 8.01
C LYS A 354 20.15 24.21 6.90
N ILE A 355 19.78 24.87 5.81
CA ILE A 355 20.71 25.20 4.72
C ILE A 355 21.80 26.16 5.19
N VAL A 356 21.45 27.17 5.98
CA VAL A 356 22.42 28.08 6.57
C VAL A 356 23.39 27.34 7.49
N GLU A 357 22.90 26.36 8.26
CA GLU A 357 23.76 25.47 9.06
C GLU A 357 24.70 24.64 8.18
N TYR A 358 24.20 24.05 7.10
CA TYR A 358 24.99 23.28 6.13
C TYR A 358 26.03 24.11 5.38
N LEU A 359 25.71 25.37 5.09
CA LEU A 359 26.66 26.32 4.53
C LEU A 359 27.76 26.67 5.53
N LYS A 360 27.42 26.84 6.81
CA LYS A 360 28.40 27.08 7.89
C LYS A 360 29.29 25.87 8.15
N SER A 361 28.76 24.66 8.04
CA SER A 361 29.54 23.41 8.21
C SER A 361 30.47 23.12 7.03
N GLY A 362 30.35 23.86 5.92
CA GLY A 362 31.26 23.75 4.78
C GLY A 362 31.01 22.53 3.90
N ILE A 363 29.74 22.15 3.70
CA ILE A 363 29.37 21.02 2.83
C ILE A 363 29.70 21.32 1.36
N PHE A 364 30.19 20.29 0.67
CA PHE A 364 30.57 20.33 -0.75
C PHE A 364 29.37 20.13 -1.69
N ILE A 365 28.30 20.89 -1.45
CA ILE A 365 27.10 20.98 -2.29
C ILE A 365 26.84 22.46 -2.60
N ARG A 366 26.47 22.75 -3.84
CA ARG A 366 26.10 24.09 -4.26
C ARG A 366 24.60 24.30 -4.08
N PHE A 367 24.21 25.27 -3.27
CA PHE A 367 22.81 25.59 -2.98
C PHE A 367 22.33 26.75 -3.86
N GLY A 368 21.21 26.53 -4.55
CA GLY A 368 20.53 27.53 -5.36
C GLY A 368 19.08 27.72 -4.92
N ILE A 369 18.59 28.95 -4.95
CA ILE A 369 17.23 29.31 -4.56
C ILE A 369 16.50 29.92 -5.75
N VAL A 370 15.27 29.48 -5.98
CA VAL A 370 14.33 30.02 -6.95
C VAL A 370 13.09 30.49 -6.20
N PRO A 371 12.75 31.79 -6.25
CA PRO A 371 11.54 32.28 -5.62
C PRO A 371 10.32 31.89 -6.45
N ILE A 372 9.31 31.28 -5.80
CA ILE A 372 8.00 31.00 -6.38
C ILE A 372 6.96 31.80 -5.60
N PHE A 373 6.01 32.41 -6.32
CA PHE A 373 4.85 33.03 -5.72
C PHE A 373 3.58 32.59 -6.46
N ASN A 374 2.57 32.17 -5.70
CA ASN A 374 1.29 31.77 -6.27
C ASN A 374 0.25 32.89 -6.08
N GLU A 375 -0.03 33.63 -7.15
CA GLU A 375 -0.99 34.74 -7.17
C GLU A 375 -2.42 34.30 -6.80
N ARG A 376 -2.86 33.11 -7.23
CA ARG A 376 -4.22 32.62 -6.97
C ARG A 376 -4.44 32.30 -5.50
N LYS A 377 -3.45 31.67 -4.86
CA LYS A 377 -3.53 31.31 -3.44
C LYS A 377 -3.53 32.55 -2.55
N ASN A 378 -2.79 33.58 -2.94
CA ASN A 378 -2.60 34.79 -2.13
C ASN A 378 -3.52 35.96 -2.51
N GLY A 379 -4.25 35.86 -3.63
CA GLY A 379 -5.21 36.88 -4.08
C GLY A 379 -4.57 38.24 -4.41
N MET A 380 -3.25 38.29 -4.61
CA MET A 380 -2.46 39.51 -4.83
C MET A 380 -1.51 39.31 -6.01
N SER A 381 -1.23 40.39 -6.74
CA SER A 381 -0.22 40.40 -7.82
C SER A 381 1.21 40.33 -7.26
N ILE A 382 2.16 39.84 -8.06
CA ILE A 382 3.59 39.79 -7.67
C ILE A 382 4.11 41.18 -7.27
N GLU A 383 3.72 42.24 -7.97
CA GLU A 383 4.09 43.62 -7.65
C GLU A 383 3.56 44.06 -6.28
N GLU A 384 2.27 43.82 -6.03
CA GLU A 384 1.61 44.18 -4.78
C GLU A 384 2.18 43.37 -3.60
N ALA A 385 2.52 42.10 -3.81
CA ALA A 385 3.13 41.26 -2.80
C ALA A 385 4.53 41.76 -2.36
N VAL A 386 5.35 42.23 -3.31
CA VAL A 386 6.71 42.77 -3.04
C VAL A 386 6.65 44.13 -2.32
N GLU A 387 5.57 44.89 -2.52
CA GLU A 387 5.37 46.19 -1.87
C GLU A 387 4.76 46.06 -0.47
N THR A 388 3.76 45.19 -0.31
CA THR A 388 2.93 45.07 0.91
C THR A 388 3.49 44.09 1.94
N LYS A 389 4.05 42.95 1.53
CA LYS A 389 4.57 41.95 2.47
C LYS A 389 5.99 42.29 2.91
N LYS A 390 6.25 42.15 4.21
CA LYS A 390 7.61 42.25 4.75
C LYS A 390 8.40 41.03 4.28
N ILE A 391 9.50 41.27 3.55
CA ILE A 391 10.49 40.24 3.26
C ILE A 391 11.09 39.79 4.59
N ASP A 392 11.17 38.48 4.83
CA ASP A 392 11.83 37.99 6.04
C ASP A 392 13.28 38.50 6.08
N SER A 393 13.58 39.26 7.12
CA SER A 393 14.90 39.79 7.45
C SER A 393 16.01 38.75 7.50
N LYS A 394 15.70 37.46 7.68
CA LYS A 394 16.67 36.34 7.65
C LYS A 394 17.13 35.99 6.22
N LYS A 395 16.30 36.23 5.20
CA LYS A 395 16.58 35.98 3.78
C LYS A 395 17.22 37.21 3.13
N ASN A 396 18.41 37.61 3.58
CA ASN A 396 19.16 38.76 3.02
C ASN A 396 19.78 38.48 1.63
N ILE A 397 19.18 37.58 0.86
CA ILE A 397 19.61 37.08 -0.44
C ILE A 397 19.31 38.12 -1.52
N TRP A 398 18.06 38.62 -1.51
CA TRP A 398 17.62 39.71 -2.39
C TRP A 398 17.87 41.06 -1.73
N LYS A 399 19.10 41.56 -1.85
CA LYS A 399 19.56 42.85 -1.28
C LYS A 399 18.72 44.07 -1.69
N THR A 400 17.83 43.95 -2.69
CA THR A 400 17.00 45.04 -3.20
C THR A 400 15.65 44.49 -3.67
N LYS A 401 14.56 45.21 -3.39
CA LYS A 401 13.20 44.84 -3.85
C LYS A 401 13.12 44.65 -5.37
N SER A 402 13.89 45.41 -6.15
CA SER A 402 13.99 45.26 -7.60
C SER A 402 14.55 43.91 -8.03
N LYS A 403 15.54 43.35 -7.31
CA LYS A 403 16.11 42.03 -7.61
C LYS A 403 15.12 40.90 -7.31
N LEU A 404 14.35 41.04 -6.23
CA LEU A 404 13.29 40.07 -5.91
C LEU A 404 12.19 40.09 -6.99
N LEU A 405 11.79 41.29 -7.42
CA LEU A 405 10.82 41.47 -8.49
C LEU A 405 11.32 40.86 -9.81
N ASP A 406 12.57 41.13 -10.18
CA ASP A 406 13.19 40.53 -11.37
C ASP A 406 13.30 39.01 -11.24
N ALA A 407 13.63 38.48 -10.05
CA ALA A 407 13.72 37.03 -9.82
C ALA A 407 12.36 36.34 -9.88
N LEU A 408 11.28 36.96 -9.36
CA LEU A 408 9.91 36.45 -9.42
C LEU A 408 9.31 36.53 -10.83
N LYS A 409 9.68 37.56 -11.60
CA LYS A 409 9.27 37.70 -13.02
C LYS A 409 10.02 36.75 -13.94
N ASN A 410 11.28 36.47 -13.62
CA ASN A 410 12.14 35.58 -14.41
C ASN A 410 12.02 34.10 -14.00
N SER A 411 11.59 33.80 -12.77
CA SER A 411 11.19 32.45 -12.43
C SER A 411 9.95 32.14 -13.28
N ALA A 412 9.98 31.02 -14.00
CA ALA A 412 9.11 30.71 -15.13
C ALA A 412 7.60 30.55 -14.80
N PHE A 413 7.16 31.04 -13.64
CA PHE A 413 5.78 31.12 -13.17
C PHE A 413 5.19 32.55 -13.22
N GLY A 414 6.00 33.57 -13.56
CA GLY A 414 5.61 34.98 -13.62
C GLY A 414 4.78 35.42 -14.83
N GLY A 415 4.00 34.53 -15.45
CA GLY A 415 3.11 34.95 -16.54
C GLY A 415 2.09 33.89 -16.92
N ASN A 416 0.83 34.07 -16.50
CA ASN A 416 -0.41 33.36 -16.89
C ASN A 416 -0.38 31.83 -17.06
N ARG A 417 0.74 31.15 -16.82
CA ARG A 417 0.89 29.72 -16.84
C ARG A 417 0.67 29.22 -15.43
N THR A 418 -0.44 28.53 -15.29
CA THR A 418 -0.89 27.90 -14.06
C THR A 418 0.22 27.00 -13.50
N PRO A 419 0.49 27.03 -12.18
CA PRO A 419 1.36 26.03 -11.54
C PRO A 419 0.76 24.61 -11.56
N VAL A 420 -0.46 24.47 -12.10
CA VAL A 420 -1.32 23.29 -11.99
C VAL A 420 -1.29 22.44 -13.26
N GLU A 421 -1.03 23.03 -14.44
CA GLU A 421 -1.05 22.26 -15.71
C GLU A 421 0.22 21.43 -15.96
N CYS A 422 1.29 21.59 -15.18
CA CYS A 422 2.50 20.77 -15.34
C CYS A 422 2.52 19.50 -14.47
N LEU A 423 1.52 19.28 -13.61
CA LEU A 423 1.39 18.07 -12.77
C LEU A 423 0.08 17.29 -13.01
N GLU A 424 -0.88 17.83 -13.75
CA GLU A 424 -2.15 17.15 -14.09
C GLU A 424 -2.04 16.14 -15.25
N GLY A 425 -0.83 15.83 -15.73
CA GLY A 425 -0.60 14.80 -16.75
C GLY A 425 -0.42 13.38 -16.20
N ILE A 426 -0.41 13.21 -14.88
CA ILE A 426 -0.33 11.90 -14.24
C ILE A 426 -1.67 11.66 -13.57
N HIS A 427 -2.52 10.85 -14.20
CA HIS A 427 -3.64 10.21 -13.53
C HIS A 427 -3.11 9.62 -12.21
N ALA A 428 -3.55 10.20 -11.10
CA ALA A 428 -3.31 9.68 -9.78
C ALA A 428 -4.14 8.40 -9.60
N ASP A 429 -3.66 7.28 -10.13
CA ASP A 429 -4.08 5.98 -9.66
C ASP A 429 -3.51 5.82 -8.24
N HIS A 430 -4.42 5.81 -7.27
CA HIS A 430 -4.13 5.53 -5.87
C HIS A 430 -3.49 4.15 -5.72
N TYR A 431 -2.16 4.10 -5.69
CA TYR A 431 -1.42 2.98 -5.13
C TYR A 431 -0.64 3.45 -3.92
N THR A 432 -1.22 3.19 -2.74
CA THR A 432 -0.55 3.26 -1.45
C THR A 432 0.63 2.28 -1.44
N THR A 433 1.84 2.80 -1.61
CA THR A 433 3.05 2.07 -1.27
C THR A 433 3.79 2.84 -0.19
N ASN A 434 3.86 2.21 0.99
CA ASN A 434 4.66 2.63 2.13
C ASN A 434 6.14 2.66 1.71
N ALA A 435 6.63 3.84 1.40
CA ALA A 435 8.06 4.15 1.40
C ALA A 435 8.24 5.39 2.27
N GLU A 436 8.48 5.15 3.55
CA GLU A 436 8.98 6.15 4.48
C GLU A 436 10.29 6.71 3.93
N PHE A 437 10.25 7.96 3.46
CA PHE A 437 11.28 9.01 3.52
C PHE A 437 10.96 10.08 2.47
N LEU A 438 9.83 10.77 2.65
CA LEU A 438 9.53 12.05 2.01
C LEU A 438 8.48 12.73 2.90
N VAL A 439 8.94 13.57 3.83
CA VAL A 439 8.07 14.39 4.66
C VAL A 439 7.48 15.49 3.78
N TRP A 440 6.36 15.18 3.12
CA TRP A 440 5.38 16.18 2.74
C TRP A 440 4.42 16.33 3.91
N LYS A 441 4.49 17.49 4.57
CA LYS A 441 3.58 17.86 5.64
C LYS A 441 2.17 17.94 5.05
N LYS A 442 1.35 16.93 5.38
CA LYS A 442 -0.08 16.89 5.15
C LYS A 442 -0.69 18.12 5.84
N TYR A 443 -1.20 19.07 5.08
CA TYR A 443 -2.12 20.07 5.62
C TYR A 443 -3.50 19.42 5.60
N ASP A 444 -4.05 19.17 6.78
CA ASP A 444 -5.45 18.78 6.95
C ASP A 444 -6.36 19.88 6.38
N ILE A 445 -7.28 19.48 5.51
CA ILE A 445 -8.56 20.13 5.27
C ILE A 445 -9.61 19.08 5.58
#